data_AF-A0A539DFW1-F1
#
_entry.id   AF-A0A539DFW1-F1
#
_cell.length_a   1.000
_cell.length_b   1.000
_cell.length_c   1.000
_cell.angle_alpha   90.00
_cell.angle_beta   90.00
_cell.angle_gamma   90.00
#
_symmetry.space_group_name_H-M   'P 1'
#
loop_
_entity.id
_entity.type
_entity.pdbx_description
1 polymer ?
#
loop_
_entity_poly.entity_id
_entity_poly.type
_entity_poly.pdbx_seq_one_letter_code
_entity_poly.pdbx_strand_id
1 'polypeptide(L)'
;MCNLYSLSKHQAGILQMVRAMTPDVGNFPPLPGIFPDYAAPVIRTNAAGERELAMPRWGMPSSRKALFDAATKRAGKLRAKGKDVDFDELLRMEPDGGTTNIRRTDSRHWSPWLGVQNRCLVPFTAFNEPDQVERGPSAWFALSEDRPLAFFAGVWTPHAGVRKISKGWEELEVFAFLTTDANAEVAAFHPKAMPVILRTEEACETWMRAPWEEAKALQRPLPDGSLAVVQRGGKQDGAVLAGAGAGEDGMEPERT
;
A
#
# COMPACT_ATOMS: atom_id res chain seq x y z
N MET A 1 -11.82 -2.41 -2.46
CA MET A 1 -10.51 -2.09 -3.06
C MET A 1 -9.68 -1.85 -1.84
N CYS A 2 -8.76 -2.76 -1.59
CA CYS A 2 -8.00 -2.83 -0.36
C CYS A 2 -7.47 -1.46 0.07
N ASN A 3 -7.87 -1.04 1.26
CA ASN A 3 -7.43 0.19 1.89
C ASN A 3 -6.98 -0.05 3.33
N LEU A 4 -6.68 -1.30 3.67
CA LEU A 4 -6.20 -1.71 4.97
C LEU A 4 -5.46 -3.04 4.85
N TYR A 5 -4.22 -3.10 5.35
CA TYR A 5 -3.44 -4.33 5.44
C TYR A 5 -2.57 -4.35 6.69
N SER A 6 -1.99 -5.50 7.00
CA SER A 6 -1.11 -5.71 8.15
C SER A 6 0.23 -6.29 7.72
N LEU A 7 1.23 -6.12 8.60
CA LEU A 7 2.56 -6.71 8.49
C LEU A 7 3.01 -7.19 9.87
N SER A 8 2.86 -8.49 10.12
CA SER A 8 3.19 -9.13 11.40
C SER A 8 4.65 -9.55 11.53
N LYS A 9 5.36 -9.75 10.41
CA LYS A 9 6.75 -10.22 10.44
C LYS A 9 7.72 -9.09 10.75
N HIS A 10 8.74 -9.39 11.55
CA HIS A 10 9.82 -8.46 11.85
C HIS A 10 10.64 -8.11 10.60
N GLN A 11 11.25 -6.93 10.60
CA GLN A 11 12.06 -6.40 9.51
C GLN A 11 13.13 -7.39 9.03
N ALA A 12 13.78 -8.13 9.93
CA ALA A 12 14.80 -9.13 9.58
C ALA A 12 14.27 -10.22 8.61
N GLY A 13 13.05 -10.72 8.84
CA GLY A 13 12.43 -11.72 7.96
C GLY A 13 12.07 -11.15 6.58
N ILE A 14 11.74 -9.86 6.52
CA ILE A 14 11.48 -9.16 5.25
C ILE A 14 12.78 -9.01 4.46
N LEU A 15 13.85 -8.53 5.10
CA LEU A 15 15.15 -8.30 4.47
C LEU A 15 15.77 -9.61 3.95
N GLN A 16 15.63 -10.71 4.71
CA GLN A 16 16.12 -12.02 4.31
C GLN A 16 15.44 -12.52 3.02
N MET A 17 14.13 -12.29 2.87
CA MET A 17 13.35 -12.78 1.73
C MET A 17 13.64 -12.01 0.43
N VAL A 18 14.13 -10.77 0.52
CA VAL A 18 14.36 -9.90 -0.66
C VAL A 18 15.83 -9.55 -0.89
N ARG A 19 16.75 -10.12 -0.10
CA ARG A 19 18.20 -9.83 -0.13
C ARG A 19 18.52 -8.34 -0.12
N ALA A 20 17.75 -7.54 0.63
CA ALA A 20 17.98 -6.11 0.74
C ALA A 20 19.25 -5.82 1.55
N MET A 21 20.10 -4.93 1.03
CA MET A 21 21.47 -4.72 1.54
C MET A 21 21.61 -3.46 2.41
N THR A 22 20.71 -2.49 2.25
CA THR A 22 20.77 -1.21 2.96
C THR A 22 19.45 -0.93 3.68
N PRO A 23 19.37 -1.12 5.00
CA PRO A 23 18.32 -0.52 5.79
C PRO A 23 18.69 0.96 6.02
N ASP A 24 18.17 1.88 5.21
CA ASP A 24 18.15 3.32 5.55
C ASP A 24 17.00 3.65 6.52
N VAL A 25 16.32 2.60 7.01
CA VAL A 25 15.17 2.67 7.90
C VAL A 25 15.48 1.87 9.16
N GLY A 26 15.39 2.53 10.31
CA GLY A 26 15.50 1.90 11.63
C GLY A 26 14.42 0.84 11.86
N ASN A 27 14.62 -0.01 12.86
CA ASN A 27 13.69 -1.10 13.18
C ASN A 27 12.26 -0.56 13.39
N PHE A 28 11.26 -1.13 12.71
CA PHE A 28 9.84 -0.81 12.94
C PHE A 28 9.11 -1.95 13.65
N PRO A 29 8.17 -1.62 14.55
CA PRO A 29 7.35 -2.63 15.22
C PRO A 29 6.43 -3.33 14.22
N PRO A 30 5.88 -4.52 14.56
CA PRO A 30 4.79 -5.10 13.79
C PRO A 30 3.67 -4.08 13.56
N LEU A 31 3.10 -4.08 12.34
CA LEU A 31 2.11 -3.10 11.90
C LEU A 31 0.73 -3.78 11.80
N PRO A 32 -0.10 -3.72 12.85
CA PRO A 32 -1.39 -4.42 12.89
C PRO A 32 -2.44 -3.83 11.93
N GLY A 33 -2.23 -2.59 11.49
CA GLY A 33 -3.08 -1.92 10.52
C GLY A 33 -2.34 -0.77 9.86
N ILE A 34 -2.21 -0.85 8.55
CA ILE A 34 -1.61 0.16 7.67
C ILE A 34 -2.75 0.78 6.85
N PHE A 35 -2.83 2.11 6.86
CA PHE A 35 -3.95 2.87 6.30
C PHE A 35 -3.49 3.83 5.19
N PRO A 36 -4.40 4.30 4.32
CA PRO A 36 -4.09 5.29 3.30
C PRO A 36 -3.50 6.56 3.89
N ASP A 37 -2.55 7.18 3.18
CA ASP A 37 -1.80 8.38 3.57
C ASP A 37 -0.81 8.19 4.74
N TYR A 38 -0.61 6.96 5.24
CA TYR A 38 0.44 6.65 6.22
C TYR A 38 1.71 6.13 5.54
N ALA A 39 2.86 6.37 6.17
CA ALA A 39 4.11 5.75 5.78
C ALA A 39 4.07 4.24 6.02
N ALA A 40 4.58 3.46 5.08
CA ALA A 40 4.62 2.01 5.19
C ALA A 40 5.87 1.43 4.51
N PRO A 41 6.38 0.28 4.99
CA PRO A 41 7.58 -0.31 4.43
C PRO A 41 7.33 -0.78 3.00
N VAL A 42 8.27 -0.46 2.11
CA VAL A 42 8.36 -1.03 0.76
C VAL A 42 9.81 -1.38 0.45
N ILE A 43 10.02 -2.40 -0.37
CA ILE A 43 11.34 -2.74 -0.90
C ILE A 43 11.44 -2.15 -2.30
N ARG A 44 12.43 -1.32 -2.58
CA ARG A 44 12.66 -0.72 -3.90
C ARG A 44 14.11 -0.85 -4.36
N THR A 45 14.37 -0.48 -5.61
CA THR A 45 15.74 -0.34 -6.12
C THR A 45 16.17 1.11 -5.98
N ASN A 46 17.31 1.35 -5.33
CA ASN A 46 17.89 2.68 -5.18
C ASN A 46 18.69 3.11 -6.43
N ALA A 47 19.23 4.33 -6.40
CA ALA A 47 20.02 4.86 -7.52
C ALA A 47 21.31 4.07 -7.81
N ALA A 48 21.84 3.35 -6.82
CA ALA A 48 23.00 2.46 -6.97
C ALA A 48 22.64 1.08 -7.54
N GLY A 49 21.36 0.80 -7.78
CA GLY A 49 20.90 -0.50 -8.28
C GLY A 49 20.71 -1.55 -7.18
N GLU A 50 20.79 -1.15 -5.91
CA GLU A 50 20.69 -2.03 -4.75
C GLU A 50 19.26 -2.05 -4.20
N ARG A 51 18.90 -3.16 -3.53
CA ARG A 51 17.62 -3.28 -2.83
C ARG A 51 17.69 -2.56 -1.49
N GLU A 52 16.78 -1.62 -1.30
CA GLU A 52 16.63 -0.88 -0.04
C GLU A 52 15.20 -0.98 0.50
N LEU A 53 15.09 -0.85 1.82
CA LEU A 53 13.82 -0.69 2.52
C LEU A 53 13.54 0.81 2.68
N ALA A 54 12.37 1.26 2.26
CA ALA A 54 11.94 2.66 2.35
C ALA A 54 10.56 2.78 3.00
N MET A 55 10.20 3.98 3.45
CA MET A 55 8.93 4.28 4.14
C MET A 55 8.08 5.36 3.41
N PRO A 56 7.77 5.22 2.11
CA PRO A 56 6.90 6.18 1.40
C PRO A 56 5.48 6.17 1.96
N ARG A 57 4.71 7.24 1.72
CA ARG A 57 3.28 7.32 2.08
C ARG A 57 2.40 6.56 1.10
N TRP A 58 1.43 5.82 1.61
CA TRP A 58 0.50 5.06 0.78
C TRP A 58 -0.54 5.96 0.11
N GLY A 59 -0.36 6.21 -1.18
CA GLY A 59 -1.28 6.92 -2.07
C GLY A 59 -0.53 7.65 -3.17
N MET A 60 -0.43 7.05 -4.35
CA MET A 60 0.16 7.65 -5.55
C MET A 60 -0.59 8.91 -5.98
N PRO A 61 0.01 9.81 -6.79
CA PRO A 61 -0.66 11.03 -7.21
C PRO A 61 -1.98 10.75 -7.93
N SER A 62 -3.01 11.51 -7.59
CA SER A 62 -4.28 11.51 -8.31
C SER A 62 -4.10 12.03 -9.73
N SER A 63 -5.03 11.66 -10.63
CA SER A 63 -4.97 12.17 -12.00
C SER A 63 -5.12 13.68 -12.06
N ARG A 64 -4.44 14.32 -13.03
CA ARG A 64 -4.56 15.77 -13.28
C ARG A 64 -6.02 16.20 -13.42
N LYS A 65 -6.85 15.39 -14.09
CA LYS A 65 -8.28 15.62 -14.22
C LYS A 65 -8.99 15.60 -12.85
N ALA A 66 -8.68 14.63 -11.99
CA ALA A 66 -9.30 14.55 -10.67
C ALA A 66 -8.96 15.78 -9.81
N LEU A 67 -7.70 16.23 -9.83
CA LEU A 67 -7.28 17.45 -9.13
C LEU A 67 -7.95 18.71 -9.71
N PHE A 68 -8.02 18.81 -11.05
CA PHE A 68 -8.70 19.91 -11.71
C PHE A 68 -10.19 19.97 -11.35
N ASP A 69 -10.89 18.83 -11.38
CA ASP A 69 -12.31 18.74 -11.04
C ASP A 69 -12.55 19.10 -9.56
N ALA A 70 -11.66 18.66 -8.65
CA ALA A 70 -11.71 18.98 -7.22
C ALA A 70 -11.50 20.49 -6.97
N ALA A 71 -10.44 21.06 -7.56
CA ALA A 71 -10.13 22.49 -7.48
C ALA A 71 -11.29 23.33 -8.06
N THR A 72 -11.87 22.92 -9.18
CA THR A 72 -13.04 23.59 -9.80
C THR A 72 -14.22 23.62 -8.84
N LYS A 73 -14.54 22.48 -8.21
CA LYS A 73 -15.62 22.40 -7.23
C LYS A 73 -15.35 23.28 -6.00
N ARG A 74 -14.10 23.34 -5.53
CA ARG A 74 -13.69 24.19 -4.40
C ARG A 74 -13.75 25.67 -4.76
N ALA A 75 -13.28 26.06 -5.94
CA ALA A 75 -13.36 27.42 -6.47
C ALA A 75 -14.81 27.90 -6.54
N GLY A 76 -15.72 27.07 -7.06
CA GLY A 76 -17.15 27.39 -7.11
C GLY A 76 -17.74 27.69 -5.73
N LYS A 77 -17.40 26.88 -4.71
CA LYS A 77 -17.82 27.12 -3.32
C LYS A 77 -17.25 28.39 -2.72
N LEU A 78 -16.02 28.79 -3.09
CA LEU A 78 -15.39 30.02 -2.60
C LEU A 78 -16.00 31.25 -3.26
N ARG A 79 -16.20 31.22 -4.58
CA ARG A 79 -16.86 32.29 -5.35
C ARG A 79 -18.30 32.53 -4.88
N ALA A 80 -19.05 31.45 -4.60
CA ALA A 80 -20.39 31.55 -4.02
C ALA A 80 -20.42 32.23 -2.64
N LYS A 81 -19.28 32.30 -1.94
CA LYS A 81 -19.11 33.03 -0.67
C LYS A 81 -18.53 34.44 -0.88
N GLY A 82 -18.52 34.95 -2.11
CA GLY A 82 -17.98 36.27 -2.45
C GLY A 82 -16.47 36.39 -2.34
N LYS A 83 -15.74 35.26 -2.29
CA LYS A 83 -14.27 35.27 -2.26
C LYS A 83 -13.73 35.36 -3.68
N ASP A 84 -12.74 36.23 -3.87
CA ASP A 84 -11.90 36.19 -5.06
C ASP A 84 -11.03 34.92 -5.05
N VAL A 85 -10.82 34.32 -6.22
CA VAL A 85 -10.14 33.02 -6.35
C VAL A 85 -9.16 33.07 -7.50
N ASP A 86 -7.88 33.11 -7.14
CA ASP A 86 -6.79 32.66 -8.01
C ASP A 86 -6.92 31.14 -8.19
N PHE A 87 -7.34 30.74 -9.39
CA PHE A 87 -7.59 29.33 -9.68
C PHE A 87 -6.31 28.53 -9.86
N ASP A 88 -5.26 29.14 -10.41
CA ASP A 88 -4.00 28.44 -10.68
C ASP A 88 -3.28 28.12 -9.36
N GLU A 89 -3.26 29.08 -8.44
CA GLU A 89 -2.76 28.84 -7.08
C GLU A 89 -3.63 27.86 -6.30
N LEU A 90 -4.96 27.94 -6.44
CA LEU A 90 -5.87 26.98 -5.79
C LEU A 90 -5.63 25.56 -6.30
N LEU A 91 -5.45 25.39 -7.62
CA LEU A 91 -5.19 24.10 -8.24
C LEU A 91 -3.82 23.55 -7.81
N ARG A 92 -2.78 24.40 -7.78
CA ARG A 92 -1.44 24.03 -7.29
C ARG A 92 -1.48 23.56 -5.83
N MET A 93 -2.32 24.18 -5.02
CA MET A 93 -2.50 23.89 -3.59
C MET A 93 -3.69 22.98 -3.30
N GLU A 94 -4.26 22.32 -4.32
CA GLU A 94 -5.42 21.46 -4.11
C GLU A 94 -4.98 20.18 -3.39
N PRO A 95 -5.65 19.79 -2.29
CA PRO A 95 -5.29 18.60 -1.55
C PRO A 95 -5.46 17.32 -2.37
N ASP A 96 -4.42 16.50 -2.39
CA ASP A 96 -4.41 15.17 -2.97
C ASP A 96 -4.30 14.11 -1.86
N GLY A 97 -5.41 13.43 -1.58
CA GLY A 97 -5.42 12.28 -0.66
C GLY A 97 -4.69 11.05 -1.19
N GLY A 98 -4.30 11.07 -2.47
CA GLY A 98 -3.61 9.98 -3.14
C GLY A 98 -4.54 8.84 -3.58
N THR A 99 -4.03 8.05 -4.51
CA THR A 99 -4.65 6.84 -5.05
C THR A 99 -3.91 5.62 -4.53
N THR A 100 -4.55 4.80 -3.71
CA THR A 100 -3.93 3.65 -3.03
C THR A 100 -3.81 2.38 -3.89
N ASN A 101 -4.62 2.28 -4.94
CA ASN A 101 -4.79 1.09 -5.76
C ASN A 101 -4.75 1.41 -7.26
N ILE A 102 -3.93 0.71 -8.02
CA ILE A 102 -3.75 0.91 -9.47
C ILE A 102 -4.44 -0.24 -10.22
N ARG A 103 -5.65 -0.01 -10.72
CA ARG A 103 -6.41 -1.01 -11.49
C ARG A 103 -6.19 -0.93 -13.00
N ARG A 104 -6.35 0.27 -13.56
CA ARG A 104 -6.33 0.52 -15.01
C ARG A 104 -4.96 1.01 -15.46
N THR A 105 -4.01 0.08 -15.58
CA THR A 105 -2.61 0.36 -15.95
C THR A 105 -2.44 0.83 -17.40
N ASP A 106 -3.46 0.66 -18.23
CA ASP A 106 -3.60 1.20 -19.59
C ASP A 106 -3.89 2.71 -19.63
N SER A 107 -4.33 3.30 -18.51
CA SER A 107 -4.51 4.74 -18.41
C SER A 107 -3.18 5.48 -18.55
N ARG A 108 -3.15 6.50 -19.44
CA ARG A 108 -2.01 7.42 -19.61
C ARG A 108 -1.58 8.12 -18.32
N HIS A 109 -2.44 8.16 -17.29
CA HIS A 109 -2.07 8.66 -15.98
C HIS A 109 -0.90 7.87 -15.37
N TRP A 110 -0.87 6.55 -15.52
CA TRP A 110 0.11 5.70 -14.87
C TRP A 110 1.39 5.51 -15.67
N SER A 111 1.37 5.76 -16.98
CA SER A 111 2.51 5.48 -17.87
C SER A 111 3.86 6.06 -17.39
N PRO A 112 3.95 7.23 -16.71
CA PRO A 112 5.22 7.72 -16.21
C PRO A 112 5.88 6.83 -15.15
N TRP A 113 5.11 5.97 -14.46
CA TRP A 113 5.55 5.20 -13.29
C TRP A 113 5.50 3.68 -13.48
N LEU A 114 5.26 3.18 -14.70
CA LEU A 114 5.26 1.74 -14.98
C LEU A 114 6.66 1.16 -15.26
N GLY A 115 7.67 2.04 -15.40
CA GLY A 115 9.07 1.67 -15.58
C GLY A 115 9.67 0.94 -14.38
N VAL A 116 10.78 0.23 -14.61
CA VAL A 116 11.48 -0.58 -13.60
C VAL A 116 11.93 0.27 -12.40
N GLN A 117 12.36 1.51 -12.64
CA GLN A 117 12.83 2.45 -11.62
C GLN A 117 11.74 2.84 -10.60
N ASN A 118 10.47 2.66 -10.95
CA ASN A 118 9.33 2.99 -10.08
C ASN A 118 8.73 1.75 -9.41
N ARG A 119 9.33 0.56 -9.52
CA ARG A 119 8.79 -0.66 -8.92
C ARG A 119 9.19 -0.79 -7.45
N CYS A 120 8.26 -1.30 -6.66
CA CYS A 120 8.53 -1.75 -5.30
C CYS A 120 7.76 -3.03 -4.97
N LEU A 121 8.22 -3.74 -3.95
CA LEU A 121 7.49 -4.82 -3.29
C LEU A 121 6.89 -4.25 -2.00
N VAL A 122 5.59 -4.44 -1.80
CA VAL A 122 4.91 -3.98 -0.57
C VAL A 122 4.68 -5.19 0.33
N PRO A 123 5.50 -5.42 1.36
CA PRO A 123 5.36 -6.56 2.26
C PRO A 123 4.03 -6.50 3.03
N PHE A 124 3.34 -7.62 3.10
CA PHE A 124 2.13 -7.79 3.90
C PHE A 124 2.02 -9.22 4.43
N THR A 125 1.18 -9.40 5.45
CA THR A 125 0.87 -10.70 6.05
C THR A 125 -0.62 -11.01 6.05
N ALA A 126 -1.46 -9.98 6.13
CA ALA A 126 -2.89 -10.07 5.87
C ALA A 126 -3.42 -8.75 5.27
N PHE A 127 -4.55 -8.80 4.58
CA PHE A 127 -5.23 -7.60 4.06
C PHE A 127 -6.73 -7.65 4.33
N ASN A 128 -7.36 -6.48 4.44
CA ASN A 128 -8.77 -6.38 4.81
C ASN A 128 -9.59 -5.85 3.63
N GLU A 129 -10.72 -6.51 3.35
CA GLU A 129 -11.72 -6.00 2.42
C GLU A 129 -13.08 -5.85 3.12
N PRO A 130 -13.82 -4.76 2.84
CA PRO A 130 -15.18 -4.61 3.33
C PRO A 130 -16.10 -5.63 2.65
N ASP A 131 -17.08 -6.12 3.40
CA ASP A 131 -18.17 -6.91 2.85
C ASP A 131 -19.15 -5.99 2.11
N GLN A 132 -19.11 -6.06 0.78
CA GLN A 132 -20.00 -5.34 -0.13
C GLN A 132 -21.16 -6.20 -0.63
N VAL A 133 -21.12 -7.51 -0.35
CA VAL A 133 -22.12 -8.48 -0.80
C VAL A 133 -23.21 -8.58 0.25
N GLU A 134 -22.88 -9.06 1.45
CA GLU A 134 -23.82 -9.23 2.56
C GLU A 134 -23.87 -8.00 3.47
N ARG A 135 -22.95 -7.04 3.27
CA ARG A 135 -22.83 -5.82 4.11
C ARG A 135 -22.57 -6.12 5.59
N GLY A 136 -21.92 -7.25 5.87
CA GLY A 136 -21.46 -7.64 7.19
C GLY A 136 -20.14 -6.97 7.64
N PRO A 137 -19.51 -7.48 8.71
CA PRO A 137 -18.17 -7.07 9.10
C PRO A 137 -17.16 -7.31 7.97
N SER A 138 -16.15 -6.45 7.86
CA SER A 138 -15.03 -6.68 6.93
C SER A 138 -14.31 -8.00 7.20
N ALA A 139 -13.57 -8.52 6.24
CA ALA A 139 -12.80 -9.74 6.39
C ALA A 139 -11.31 -9.49 6.18
N TRP A 140 -10.49 -10.05 7.06
CA TRP A 140 -9.04 -10.15 6.89
C TRP A 140 -8.69 -11.45 6.17
N PHE A 141 -7.93 -11.33 5.08
CA PHE A 141 -7.46 -12.42 4.24
C PHE A 141 -5.95 -12.59 4.39
N ALA A 142 -5.50 -13.82 4.46
CA ALA A 142 -4.09 -14.20 4.42
C ALA A 142 -3.90 -15.46 3.57
N LEU A 143 -2.65 -15.80 3.23
CA LEU A 143 -2.33 -17.03 2.50
C LEU A 143 -2.62 -18.30 3.32
N SER A 144 -2.51 -18.19 4.65
CA SER A 144 -2.88 -19.22 5.63
C SER A 144 -3.04 -18.58 7.01
N GLU A 145 -3.49 -19.35 8.01
CA GLU A 145 -3.59 -18.90 9.41
C GLU A 145 -2.24 -18.40 9.98
N ASP A 146 -1.12 -18.95 9.49
CA ASP A 146 0.25 -18.56 9.91
C ASP A 146 0.68 -17.19 9.37
N ARG A 147 -0.14 -16.60 8.49
CA ARG A 147 0.07 -15.29 7.85
C ARG A 147 1.49 -15.16 7.29
N PRO A 148 1.92 -16.05 6.37
CA PRO A 148 3.26 -16.00 5.82
C PRO A 148 3.47 -14.68 5.06
N LEU A 149 4.73 -14.25 4.98
CA LEU A 149 5.09 -13.03 4.26
C LEU A 149 4.83 -13.19 2.76
N ALA A 150 4.21 -12.19 2.16
CA ALA A 150 4.06 -12.03 0.73
C ALA A 150 4.16 -10.54 0.36
N PHE A 151 4.08 -10.23 -0.94
CA PHE A 151 4.24 -8.87 -1.42
C PHE A 151 3.10 -8.46 -2.34
N PHE A 152 2.61 -7.24 -2.21
CA PHE A 152 1.85 -6.63 -3.31
C PHE A 152 2.79 -6.10 -4.38
N ALA A 153 2.35 -6.18 -5.64
CA ALA A 153 3.03 -5.58 -6.78
C ALA A 153 2.91 -4.04 -6.73
N GLY A 154 3.91 -3.39 -6.15
CA GLY A 154 3.91 -1.96 -5.85
C GLY A 154 4.56 -1.08 -6.91
N VAL A 155 4.11 0.18 -6.95
CA VAL A 155 4.70 1.28 -7.71
C VAL A 155 4.94 2.45 -6.76
N TRP A 156 6.07 3.14 -6.88
CA TRP A 156 6.45 4.28 -6.06
C TRP A 156 7.05 5.42 -6.89
N THR A 157 7.03 6.64 -6.35
CA THR A 157 7.67 7.82 -6.93
C THR A 157 7.95 8.89 -5.87
N PRO A 158 8.98 9.72 -6.03
CA PRO A 158 9.03 11.03 -5.39
C PRO A 158 7.84 11.88 -5.85
N HIS A 159 7.33 12.72 -4.96
CA HIS A 159 6.18 13.59 -5.22
C HIS A 159 6.26 14.85 -4.36
N ALA A 160 5.59 15.91 -4.81
CA ALA A 160 5.45 17.14 -4.06
C ALA A 160 4.03 17.68 -4.24
N GLY A 161 3.40 18.08 -3.15
CA GLY A 161 2.03 18.57 -3.18
C GLY A 161 1.43 18.69 -1.78
N VAL A 162 0.13 19.01 -1.73
CA VAL A 162 -0.62 19.14 -0.48
C VAL A 162 -1.34 17.83 -0.19
N ARG A 163 -0.97 17.09 0.85
CA ARG A 163 -1.74 15.88 1.27
C ARG A 163 -2.94 16.25 2.12
N LYS A 164 -2.74 17.19 3.03
CA LYS A 164 -3.76 17.75 3.93
C LYS A 164 -3.63 19.26 3.95
N ILE A 165 -4.75 19.97 3.83
CA ILE A 165 -4.78 21.45 3.87
C ILE A 165 -4.03 21.99 5.09
N SER A 166 -4.18 21.35 6.24
CA SER A 166 -3.56 21.78 7.51
C SER A 166 -2.04 21.62 7.56
N LYS A 167 -1.44 20.84 6.65
CA LYS A 167 0.01 20.62 6.56
C LYS A 167 0.67 21.46 5.47
N GLY A 168 -0.11 21.99 4.53
CA GLY A 168 0.42 22.75 3.41
C GLY A 168 1.20 21.88 2.42
N TRP A 169 2.16 22.49 1.73
CA TRP A 169 3.00 21.82 0.74
C TRP A 169 4.02 20.90 1.40
N GLU A 170 4.15 19.68 0.89
CA GLU A 170 5.09 18.68 1.37
C GLU A 170 5.85 18.08 0.18
N GLU A 171 7.15 17.85 0.36
CA GLU A 171 7.95 16.94 -0.49
C GLU A 171 8.00 15.59 0.20
N LEU A 172 7.66 14.53 -0.52
CA LEU A 172 7.54 13.19 0.04
C LEU A 172 7.74 12.13 -1.04
N GLU A 173 7.84 10.89 -0.59
CA GLU A 173 7.76 9.74 -1.46
C GLU A 173 6.41 9.06 -1.27
N VAL A 174 5.83 8.57 -2.35
CA VAL A 174 4.52 7.93 -2.34
C VAL A 174 4.56 6.59 -3.04
N PHE A 175 3.67 5.69 -2.63
CA PHE A 175 3.50 4.39 -3.28
C PHE A 175 2.03 3.99 -3.36
N ALA A 176 1.75 3.03 -4.23
CA ALA A 176 0.48 2.30 -4.31
C ALA A 176 0.79 0.90 -4.84
N PHE A 177 -0.21 0.02 -4.88
CA PHE A 177 -0.04 -1.29 -5.48
C PHE A 177 -1.14 -1.60 -6.49
N LEU A 178 -0.83 -2.52 -7.40
CA LEU A 178 -1.76 -2.94 -8.43
C LEU A 178 -2.90 -3.75 -7.82
N THR A 179 -4.07 -3.60 -8.43
CA THR A 179 -5.22 -4.47 -8.19
C THR A 179 -5.64 -5.16 -9.47
N THR A 180 -6.35 -6.27 -9.31
CA THR A 180 -6.84 -7.14 -10.38
C THR A 180 -8.27 -7.57 -10.04
N ASP A 181 -8.87 -8.46 -10.83
CA ASP A 181 -10.16 -9.09 -10.49
C ASP A 181 -10.04 -9.93 -9.23
N ALA A 182 -11.12 -10.08 -8.47
CA ALA A 182 -11.12 -10.90 -7.26
C ALA A 182 -11.16 -12.40 -7.62
N ASN A 183 -10.43 -13.22 -6.86
CA ASN A 183 -10.62 -14.67 -6.86
C ASN A 183 -11.88 -15.05 -6.05
N ALA A 184 -12.24 -16.33 -5.99
CA ALA A 184 -13.49 -16.79 -5.37
C ALA A 184 -13.67 -16.32 -3.91
N GLU A 185 -12.62 -16.38 -3.08
CA GLU A 185 -12.71 -16.01 -1.66
C GLU A 185 -12.90 -14.52 -1.47
N VAL A 186 -12.13 -13.70 -2.18
CA VAL A 186 -12.29 -12.24 -2.08
C VAL A 186 -13.60 -11.82 -2.72
N ALA A 187 -14.03 -12.45 -3.81
CA ALA A 187 -15.26 -12.09 -4.51
C ALA A 187 -16.53 -12.31 -3.67
N ALA A 188 -16.49 -13.24 -2.71
CA ALA A 188 -17.57 -13.45 -1.75
C ALA A 188 -17.82 -12.23 -0.83
N PHE A 189 -16.86 -11.32 -0.71
CA PHE A 189 -16.97 -10.09 0.09
C PHE A 189 -16.88 -8.83 -0.78
N HIS A 190 -15.94 -8.81 -1.72
CA HIS A 190 -15.59 -7.65 -2.54
C HIS A 190 -15.37 -8.09 -4.02
N PRO A 191 -16.43 -8.25 -4.81
CA PRO A 191 -16.36 -8.85 -6.16
C PRO A 191 -15.56 -8.01 -7.15
N LYS A 192 -15.41 -6.71 -6.92
CA LYS A 192 -14.82 -5.80 -7.90
C LYS A 192 -13.31 -6.00 -8.07
N ALA A 193 -12.58 -6.30 -7.00
CA ALA A 193 -11.12 -6.31 -7.06
C ALA A 193 -10.47 -6.99 -5.85
N MET A 194 -9.26 -7.51 -6.05
CA MET A 194 -8.28 -7.83 -5.01
C MET A 194 -6.91 -7.23 -5.34
N PRO A 195 -5.97 -7.12 -4.37
CA PRO A 195 -4.59 -6.78 -4.64
C PRO A 195 -3.88 -7.82 -5.53
N VAL A 196 -2.90 -7.38 -6.32
CA VAL A 196 -1.99 -8.31 -7.00
C VAL A 196 -0.94 -8.80 -6.01
N ILE A 197 -0.89 -10.12 -5.80
CA ILE A 197 -0.04 -10.77 -4.77
C ILE A 197 1.07 -11.59 -5.43
N LEU A 198 2.30 -11.33 -5.01
CA LEU A 198 3.53 -12.03 -5.40
C LEU A 198 3.97 -12.94 -4.25
N ARG A 199 4.14 -14.24 -4.52
CA ARG A 199 4.42 -15.27 -3.50
C ARG A 199 5.79 -15.94 -3.63
N THR A 200 6.43 -15.82 -4.79
CA THR A 200 7.69 -16.51 -5.09
C THR A 200 8.80 -15.52 -5.38
N GLU A 201 10.05 -15.94 -5.17
CA GLU A 201 11.23 -15.12 -5.47
C GLU A 201 11.24 -14.73 -6.96
N GLU A 202 10.87 -15.64 -7.86
CA GLU A 202 10.82 -15.38 -9.31
C GLU A 202 9.77 -14.32 -9.66
N ALA A 203 8.59 -14.37 -9.05
CA ALA A 203 7.54 -13.37 -9.29
C ALA A 203 7.97 -11.98 -8.78
N CYS A 204 8.61 -11.94 -7.61
CA CYS A 204 9.19 -10.73 -7.05
C CYS A 204 10.29 -10.15 -7.96
N GLU A 205 11.23 -10.99 -8.42
CA GLU A 205 12.32 -10.54 -9.28
C GLU A 205 11.82 -10.12 -10.67
N THR A 206 10.83 -10.83 -11.23
CA THR A 206 10.16 -10.43 -12.47
C THR A 206 9.53 -9.05 -12.31
N TRP A 207 8.76 -8.82 -11.24
CA TRP A 207 8.14 -7.52 -10.98
C TRP A 207 9.17 -6.39 -10.89
N MET A 208 10.29 -6.67 -10.25
CA MET A 208 11.29 -5.68 -9.90
C MET A 208 12.36 -5.43 -10.98
N ARG A 209 12.44 -6.26 -12.02
CA ARG A 209 13.49 -6.18 -13.06
C ARG A 209 12.98 -6.24 -14.49
N ALA A 210 11.92 -6.99 -14.74
CA ALA A 210 11.44 -7.21 -16.09
C ALA A 210 10.84 -5.93 -16.70
N PRO A 211 10.93 -5.74 -18.04
CA PRO A 211 10.25 -4.64 -18.71
C PRO A 211 8.73 -4.73 -18.48
N TRP A 212 8.03 -3.59 -18.60
CA TRP A 212 6.58 -3.51 -18.35
C TRP A 212 5.77 -4.52 -19.18
N GLU A 213 6.17 -4.77 -20.44
CA GLU A 213 5.49 -5.72 -21.33
C GLU A 213 5.42 -7.14 -20.79
N GLU A 214 6.38 -7.54 -19.96
CA GLU A 214 6.40 -8.83 -19.28
C GLU A 214 5.76 -8.72 -17.88
N ALA A 215 6.20 -7.74 -17.09
CA ALA A 215 5.76 -7.58 -15.70
C ALA A 215 4.23 -7.36 -15.58
N LYS A 216 3.58 -6.76 -16.58
CA LYS A 216 2.12 -6.55 -16.58
C LYS A 216 1.32 -7.85 -16.53
N ALA A 217 1.89 -8.96 -16.98
CA ALA A 217 1.24 -10.27 -16.91
C ALA A 217 1.06 -10.76 -15.46
N LEU A 218 1.81 -10.19 -14.50
CA LEU A 218 1.63 -10.45 -13.07
C LEU A 218 0.35 -9.80 -12.52
N GLN A 219 -0.29 -8.86 -13.23
CA GLN A 219 -1.53 -8.20 -12.81
C GLN A 219 -2.77 -9.12 -12.96
N ARG A 220 -2.77 -10.24 -12.23
CA ARG A 220 -3.80 -11.28 -12.28
C ARG A 220 -4.18 -11.75 -10.87
N PRO A 221 -5.40 -12.28 -10.65
CA PRO A 221 -5.78 -12.84 -9.36
C PRO A 221 -4.86 -14.00 -8.98
N LEU A 222 -4.74 -14.26 -7.68
CA LEU A 222 -4.29 -15.56 -7.22
C LEU A 222 -5.33 -16.64 -7.61
N PRO A 223 -4.91 -17.90 -7.80
CA PRO A 223 -5.87 -18.99 -7.98
C PRO A 223 -6.85 -19.08 -6.81
N ASP A 224 -8.05 -19.58 -7.09
CA ASP A 224 -8.99 -19.97 -6.04
C ASP A 224 -8.34 -21.03 -5.12
N GLY A 225 -8.74 -21.05 -3.86
CA GLY A 225 -8.15 -21.86 -2.79
C GLY A 225 -6.86 -21.29 -2.19
N SER A 226 -6.38 -20.12 -2.65
CA SER A 226 -5.08 -19.57 -2.24
C SER A 226 -5.13 -18.63 -1.03
N LEU A 227 -6.33 -18.28 -0.54
CA LEU A 227 -6.54 -17.33 0.55
C LEU A 227 -7.54 -17.90 1.57
N ALA A 228 -7.32 -17.54 2.83
CA ALA A 228 -8.23 -17.87 3.94
C ALA A 228 -8.69 -16.59 4.65
N VAL A 229 -9.93 -16.58 5.13
CA VAL A 229 -10.43 -15.55 6.04
C VAL A 229 -9.91 -15.86 7.44
N VAL A 230 -8.97 -15.05 7.93
CA VAL A 230 -8.27 -15.28 9.21
C VAL A 230 -8.81 -14.43 10.37
N GLN A 231 -9.67 -13.45 10.07
CA GLN A 231 -10.39 -12.65 11.07
C GLN A 231 -11.58 -11.93 10.40
N ARG A 232 -12.68 -11.74 11.15
CA ARG A 232 -13.78 -10.84 10.76
C ARG A 232 -13.81 -9.58 11.64
N GLY A 233 -14.06 -8.44 11.01
CA GLY A 233 -14.15 -7.13 11.63
C GLY A 233 -12.81 -6.58 12.14
N GLY A 234 -12.92 -5.42 12.80
CA GLY A 234 -11.77 -4.71 13.36
C GLY A 234 -10.96 -3.93 12.33
N LYS A 235 -10.21 -2.94 12.81
CA LYS A 235 -9.26 -2.15 12.01
C LYS A 235 -7.81 -2.62 12.17
N GLN A 236 -7.60 -3.66 12.97
CA GLN A 236 -6.30 -4.23 13.29
C GLN A 236 -6.38 -5.76 13.19
N ASP A 237 -5.35 -6.38 12.63
CA ASP A 237 -5.15 -7.83 12.58
C ASP A 237 -4.71 -8.34 13.96
N GLY A 238 -5.52 -9.20 14.57
CA GLY A 238 -5.36 -9.66 15.95
C GLY A 238 -4.12 -10.52 16.19
N ALA A 239 -3.64 -11.24 15.18
CA ALA A 239 -2.42 -12.04 15.31
C ALA A 239 -1.18 -11.17 15.55
N VAL A 240 -1.16 -9.96 14.99
CA VAL A 240 -0.08 -8.98 15.20
C VAL A 240 -0.11 -8.47 16.64
N LEU A 241 -1.31 -8.19 17.17
CA LEU A 241 -1.48 -7.69 18.53
C LEU A 241 -1.09 -8.72 19.59
N ALA A 242 -1.39 -10.00 19.37
CA ALA A 242 -1.01 -11.08 20.27
C ALA A 242 0.52 -11.27 20.39
N GLY A 243 1.27 -11.02 19.30
CA GLY A 243 2.74 -11.12 19.29
C GLY A 243 3.48 -9.89 19.83
N ALA A 244 2.83 -8.72 19.90
CA ALA A 244 3.45 -7.49 20.41
C ALA A 244 3.54 -7.43 21.95
N GLY A 245 2.87 -8.34 22.67
CA GLY A 245 2.83 -8.41 24.12
C GLY A 245 3.85 -9.35 24.78
N ALA A 246 4.72 -10.02 24.01
CA ALA A 246 5.72 -10.96 24.52
C ALA A 246 7.15 -10.36 24.53
N GLY A 247 7.26 -9.09 24.96
CA GLY A 247 8.55 -8.51 25.34
C GLY A 247 8.94 -8.98 26.75
N GLU A 248 10.20 -9.36 26.90
CA GLU A 248 10.82 -9.97 28.09
C GLU A 248 10.52 -9.22 29.41
N ASP A 249 9.61 -9.74 30.23
CA ASP A 249 9.57 -9.51 31.68
C ASP A 249 9.79 -10.86 32.37
N GLY A 250 11.06 -11.21 32.52
CA GLY A 250 11.49 -12.49 33.10
C GLY A 250 12.89 -12.42 33.69
N MET A 251 13.25 -11.32 34.34
CA MET A 251 14.37 -11.30 35.28
C MET A 251 13.80 -11.47 36.69
N GLU A 252 13.77 -12.72 37.17
CA GLU A 252 13.57 -12.99 38.59
C GLU A 252 14.72 -12.32 39.39
N PRO A 253 14.43 -11.61 40.48
CA PRO A 253 15.48 -11.23 41.40
C PRO A 253 15.93 -12.47 42.18
N GLU A 254 17.17 -12.91 41.93
CA GLU A 254 17.88 -13.82 42.82
C GLU A 254 17.84 -13.25 44.25
N ARG A 255 17.29 -14.06 45.15
CA ARG A 255 17.42 -13.85 46.59
C ARG A 255 18.81 -14.33 47.02
N THR A 256 19.63 -13.41 47.50
CA THR A 256 20.60 -13.66 48.58
C THR A 256 20.70 -12.41 49.44
#